data_AF-A0AAD3MT54-F1
#
_entry.id   AF-A0AAD3MT54-F1
#
_cell.length_a   1.000
_cell.length_b   1.000
_cell.length_c   1.000
_cell.angle_alpha   90.00
_cell.angle_beta   90.00
_cell.angle_gamma   90.00
#
_symmetry.space_group_name_H-M   'P 1'
#
loop_
_entity.id
_entity.type
_entity.pdbx_description
1 polymer ?
#
loop_
_entity_poly.entity_id
_entity_poly.type
_entity_poly.pdbx_seq_one_letter_code
_entity_poly.pdbx_strand_id
1 'polypeptide(L)'
;MAHYRASESKREQFRRYLEKSGVLDTITSVLVALYEETDKPNNALDFIKLHLGAAGPEPADAEALRMELADLQQKCNLLMEENKELRNRLMQYEQSPEEGAAE
;
A
#
# COMPACT_ATOMS: atom_id res chain seq x y z
N MET A 1 3.20 -22.63 -37.05
CA MET A 1 2.96 -21.99 -35.74
C MET A 1 3.26 -23.01 -34.66
N ALA A 2 4.29 -22.77 -33.85
CA ALA A 2 4.78 -23.74 -32.88
C ALA A 2 3.72 -23.97 -31.79
N HIS A 3 3.16 -25.18 -31.73
CA HIS A 3 2.35 -25.61 -30.60
C HIS A 3 3.25 -25.74 -29.37
N TYR A 4 3.32 -24.68 -28.57
CA TYR A 4 3.89 -24.75 -27.22
C TYR A 4 2.94 -25.57 -26.34
N ARG A 5 3.00 -26.90 -26.47
CA ARG A 5 2.53 -27.81 -25.42
C ARG A 5 3.54 -27.74 -24.28
N ALA A 6 3.50 -26.63 -23.53
CA ALA A 6 3.96 -26.65 -22.15
C ALA A 6 3.30 -27.85 -21.47
N SER A 7 4.06 -28.62 -20.69
CA SER A 7 3.44 -29.62 -19.82
C SER A 7 2.37 -28.95 -18.98
N GLU A 8 1.29 -29.67 -18.67
CA GLU A 8 0.18 -29.14 -17.87
C GLU A 8 0.69 -28.54 -16.55
N SER A 9 1.72 -29.15 -15.96
CA SER A 9 2.45 -28.63 -14.79
C SER A 9 3.04 -27.23 -14.99
N LYS A 10 3.68 -26.94 -16.14
CA LYS A 10 4.22 -25.60 -16.43
C LYS A 10 3.10 -24.56 -16.63
N ARG A 11 1.98 -24.96 -17.25
CA ARG A 11 0.81 -24.08 -17.41
C ARG A 11 0.16 -23.76 -16.08
N GLU A 12 0.02 -24.76 -15.22
CA GLU A 12 -0.51 -24.63 -13.86
C GLU A 12 0.34 -23.69 -13.00
N GLN A 13 1.66 -23.90 -13.00
CA GLN A 13 2.60 -23.02 -12.27
C GLN A 13 2.50 -21.57 -12.74
N PHE A 14 2.40 -21.35 -14.06
CA PHE A 14 2.25 -20.00 -14.61
C PHE A 14 0.91 -19.36 -14.22
N ARG A 15 -0.19 -20.11 -14.24
CA ARG A 15 -1.49 -19.59 -13.80
C ARG A 15 -1.46 -19.20 -12.32
N ARG A 16 -0.94 -20.07 -11.45
CA ARG A 16 -0.80 -19.77 -10.02
C ARG A 16 0.09 -18.57 -9.76
N TYR A 17 1.13 -18.38 -10.58
CA TYR A 17 1.96 -17.19 -10.51
C TYR A 17 1.14 -15.93 -10.81
N LEU A 18 0.34 -15.93 -11.88
CA LEU A 18 -0.52 -14.80 -12.25
C LEU A 18 -1.64 -14.52 -11.23
N GLU A 19 -2.20 -15.57 -10.62
CA GLU A 19 -3.15 -15.44 -9.50
C GLU A 19 -2.46 -14.82 -8.29
N LYS A 20 -1.33 -15.40 -7.85
CA LYS A 20 -0.61 -14.92 -6.66
C LYS A 20 -0.09 -13.49 -6.81
N SER A 21 0.25 -13.05 -8.03
CA SER A 21 0.70 -11.69 -8.29
C SER A 21 -0.44 -10.69 -8.53
N GLY A 22 -1.70 -11.10 -8.48
CA GLY A 22 -2.87 -10.23 -8.69
C GLY A 22 -3.09 -9.81 -10.15
N VAL A 23 -2.37 -10.39 -11.10
CA VAL A 23 -2.51 -10.06 -12.53
C VAL A 23 -3.88 -10.47 -13.05
N LEU A 24 -4.38 -11.64 -12.64
CA LEU A 24 -5.71 -12.08 -13.07
C LEU A 24 -6.82 -11.18 -12.52
N ASP A 25 -6.72 -10.74 -11.27
CA ASP A 25 -7.70 -9.85 -10.66
C ASP A 25 -7.72 -8.48 -11.35
N THR A 26 -6.54 -7.92 -11.64
CA THR A 26 -6.40 -6.65 -12.36
C THR A 26 -7.00 -6.72 -13.77
N ILE A 27 -6.66 -7.77 -14.53
CA ILE A 27 -7.23 -7.97 -15.88
C ILE A 27 -8.74 -8.14 -15.79
N THR A 28 -9.23 -8.91 -14.82
CA THR A 28 -10.67 -9.15 -14.61
C THR A 28 -11.38 -7.84 -14.30
N SER A 29 -10.85 -7.01 -13.42
CA SER A 29 -11.40 -5.70 -13.06
C SER A 29 -11.52 -4.76 -14.28
N VAL A 30 -10.47 -4.68 -15.11
CA VAL A 30 -10.52 -3.86 -16.35
C VAL A 30 -11.56 -4.38 -17.34
N LEU A 31 -11.71 -5.70 -17.47
CA LEU A 31 -12.73 -6.30 -18.33
C LEU A 31 -14.14 -6.07 -17.79
N VAL A 32 -14.33 -6.09 -16.47
CA VAL A 32 -15.61 -5.73 -15.82
C VAL A 32 -15.93 -4.26 -16.10
N ALA A 33 -14.99 -3.34 -15.91
CA ALA A 33 -15.19 -1.92 -16.23
C ALA A 33 -15.58 -1.70 -17.71
N LEU A 34 -14.92 -2.41 -18.63
CA LEU A 34 -15.28 -2.37 -20.04
C LEU A 34 -16.68 -2.97 -20.29
N TYR A 35 -17.08 -4.01 -19.56
CA TYR A 35 -18.39 -4.64 -19.66
C TYR A 35 -19.51 -3.76 -19.07
N GLU A 36 -19.23 -3.03 -18.00
CA GLU A 36 -20.18 -2.12 -17.36
C GLU A 36 -20.37 -0.83 -18.14
N GLU A 37 -19.44 -0.48 -19.05
CA GLU A 37 -19.56 0.78 -19.76
C GLU A 37 -20.83 0.90 -20.61
N THR A 38 -21.55 2.00 -20.41
CA THR A 38 -22.86 2.25 -21.03
C THR A 38 -22.72 2.65 -22.50
N ASP A 39 -21.68 3.43 -22.82
CA ASP A 39 -21.28 3.74 -24.18
C ASP A 39 -20.02 2.95 -24.53
N LYS A 40 -20.18 1.88 -25.31
CA LYS A 40 -19.05 0.99 -25.61
C LYS A 40 -18.01 1.73 -26.45
N PRO A 41 -16.73 1.75 -26.03
CA PRO A 41 -15.70 2.42 -26.81
C PRO A 41 -15.58 1.74 -28.17
N ASN A 42 -15.50 2.55 -29.23
CA ASN A 42 -15.28 2.08 -30.60
C ASN A 42 -14.02 1.19 -30.73
N ASN A 43 -13.03 1.40 -29.85
CA ASN A 43 -11.85 0.55 -29.74
C ASN A 43 -11.64 0.03 -28.30
N ALA A 44 -12.15 -1.17 -28.03
CA ALA A 44 -11.97 -1.87 -26.77
C ALA A 44 -10.49 -2.10 -26.38
N LEU A 45 -9.60 -2.30 -27.36
CA LEU A 45 -8.18 -2.54 -27.08
C LEU A 45 -7.50 -1.31 -26.50
N ASP A 46 -7.86 -0.12 -26.99
CA ASP A 46 -7.28 1.13 -26.49
C ASP A 46 -7.81 1.44 -25.08
N PHE A 47 -9.08 1.15 -24.81
CA PHE A 47 -9.64 1.21 -23.46
C PHE A 47 -8.85 0.32 -22.48
N ILE A 48 -8.61 -0.95 -22.84
CA ILE A 48 -7.87 -1.89 -22.00
C ILE A 48 -6.44 -1.40 -21.75
N LYS A 49 -5.72 -0.93 -22.79
CA LYS A 49 -4.35 -0.40 -22.63
C LYS A 49 -4.30 0.79 -21.69
N LEU A 50 -5.24 1.72 -21.81
CA LEU A 50 -5.32 2.90 -20.94
C LEU A 50 -5.57 2.50 -19.49
N HIS A 51 -6.55 1.62 -19.25
CA HIS A 51 -6.96 1.23 -17.90
C HIS A 51 -5.94 0.31 -17.22
N LEU A 52 -5.21 -0.53 -17.97
CA LEU A 52 -4.07 -1.28 -17.43
C LEU A 52 -2.87 -0.38 -17.10
N GLY A 53 -2.66 0.70 -17.85
CA GLY A 53 -1.61 1.69 -17.56
C GLY A 53 -1.97 2.66 -16.43
N ALA A 54 -3.28 2.90 -16.23
CA ALA A 54 -3.83 3.75 -15.19
C ALA A 54 -4.25 2.99 -13.93
N ALA A 55 -4.10 1.66 -13.91
CA ALA A 55 -4.24 0.83 -12.72
C ALA A 55 -3.11 1.16 -11.73
N GLY A 56 -3.21 2.34 -11.11
CA GLY A 56 -2.55 2.64 -9.84
C GLY A 56 -3.15 1.77 -8.74
N PRO A 57 -2.59 1.85 -7.51
CA PRO A 57 -3.07 1.06 -6.38
C PRO A 57 -4.59 1.17 -6.24
N GLU A 58 -5.25 0.05 -5.96
CA GLU A 58 -6.71 -0.02 -5.79
C GLU A 58 -7.19 1.11 -4.86
N PRO A 59 -8.36 1.72 -5.09
CA PRO A 59 -8.88 2.75 -4.20
C PRO A 59 -8.97 2.28 -2.74
N ALA A 60 -9.22 0.98 -2.51
CA ALA A 60 -9.18 0.34 -1.20
C ALA A 60 -7.77 0.35 -0.58
N ASP A 61 -6.74 0.00 -1.35
CA ASP A 61 -5.33 0.06 -0.92
C ASP A 61 -4.91 1.51 -0.65
N ALA A 62 -5.32 2.46 -1.48
CA ALA A 62 -5.03 3.87 -1.29
C ALA A 62 -5.72 4.44 -0.03
N GLU A 63 -6.90 3.95 0.33
CA GLU A 63 -7.60 4.33 1.56
C GLU A 63 -6.96 3.69 2.79
N ALA A 64 -6.63 2.40 2.73
CA ALA A 64 -5.90 1.71 3.80
C ALA A 64 -4.54 2.36 4.09
N LEU A 65 -3.77 2.68 3.05
CA LEU A 65 -2.48 3.37 3.18
C LEU A 65 -2.63 4.78 3.77
N ARG A 66 -3.71 5.50 3.42
CA ARG A 66 -4.00 6.81 4.02
C ARG A 66 -4.35 6.70 5.51
N MET A 67 -5.12 5.69 5.91
CA MET A 67 -5.42 5.43 7.32
C MET A 67 -4.16 5.07 8.11
N GLU A 68 -3.30 4.20 7.56
CA GLU A 68 -2.05 3.81 8.19
C GLU A 68 -1.10 5.01 8.35
N LEU A 69 -0.98 5.87 7.32
CA LEU A 69 -0.21 7.11 7.41
C LEU A 69 -0.73 8.05 8.51
N ALA A 70 -2.05 8.19 8.62
CA ALA A 70 -2.66 9.04 9.65
C ALA A 70 -2.39 8.50 11.07
N ASP A 71 -2.53 7.19 11.28
CA ASP A 71 -2.25 6.54 12.57
C ASP A 71 -0.76 6.67 12.95
N LEU A 72 0.14 6.48 11.97
CA LEU A 72 1.58 6.60 12.20
C LEU A 72 1.99 8.04 12.52
N GLN A 73 1.42 9.02 11.82
CA GLN A 73 1.63 10.44 12.13
C GLN A 73 1.14 10.81 13.53
N GLN A 74 -0.03 10.31 13.94
CA GLN A 74 -0.55 10.53 15.29
C GLN A 74 0.38 9.93 16.35
N LYS A 75 0.86 8.70 16.16
CA LYS A 75 1.82 8.05 17.06
C LYS A 75 3.14 8.82 17.14
N CYS A 76 3.68 9.27 16.01
CA CYS A 76 4.89 10.09 15.99
C CYS A 76 4.71 11.38 16.80
N ASN A 77 3.58 12.08 16.65
CA ASN A 77 3.31 13.31 17.39
C ASN A 77 3.24 13.06 18.91
N LEU A 78 2.53 12.02 19.33
CA LEU A 78 2.44 11.64 20.75
C LEU A 78 3.82 11.30 21.34
N LEU A 79 4.62 10.50 20.63
CA LEU A 79 5.97 10.16 21.06
C LEU A 79 6.89 11.38 21.09
N MET A 80 6.74 12.34 20.17
CA MET A 80 7.51 13.58 20.19
C MET A 80 7.15 14.47 21.39
N GLU A 81 5.87 14.57 21.75
CA GLU A 81 5.45 15.28 22.95
C GLU A 81 5.96 14.61 24.22
N GLU A 82 5.80 13.28 24.33
CA GLU A 82 6.32 12.52 25.47
C GLU A 82 7.84 12.67 25.60
N ASN A 83 8.58 12.60 24.49
CA ASN A 83 10.03 12.79 24.50
C ASN A 83 10.40 14.21 24.97
N LYS A 84 9.64 15.23 24.57
CA LYS A 84 9.83 16.61 25.02
C LYS A 84 9.56 16.75 26.52
N GLU A 85 8.48 16.17 27.02
CA GLU A 85 8.17 16.18 28.45
C GLU A 85 9.23 15.47 29.29
N LEU A 86 9.66 14.28 28.86
CA LEU A 86 10.70 13.51 29.53
C LEU A 86 12.03 14.27 29.56
N ARG A 87 12.43 14.89 28.44
CA ARG A 87 13.62 15.75 28.38
C ARG A 87 13.51 16.95 29.33
N ASN A 88 12.35 17.59 29.40
CA ASN A 88 12.13 18.71 30.33
C ASN A 88 12.21 18.26 31.79
N ARG A 89 11.63 17.11 32.14
CA ARG A 89 11.74 16.53 33.48
C ARG A 89 13.18 16.17 33.81
N LEU A 90 13.90 15.53 32.89
CA LEU A 90 15.32 15.20 33.06
C LEU A 90 16.15 16.45 33.34
N MET A 91 15.96 17.54 32.57
CA MET A 91 16.67 18.79 32.84
C MET A 91 16.38 19.35 34.24
N GLN A 92 15.13 19.26 34.73
CA GLN A 92 14.80 19.71 36.09
C GLN A 92 15.49 18.86 37.17
N TYR A 93 15.58 17.54 36.96
CA TYR A 93 16.28 16.64 37.87
C TYR A 93 17.80 16.79 37.81
N GLU A 94 18.39 17.05 36.64
CA GLU A 94 19.82 17.35 36.45
C GLU A 94 20.20 18.75 36.97
N GLN A 95 19.24 19.68 37.06
CA GLN A 95 19.41 20.97 37.72
C GLN A 95 19.20 20.90 39.25
N SER A 96 18.57 19.84 39.76
CA SER A 96 18.29 19.63 41.18
C SER A 96 19.28 18.75 42.00
N PRO A 97 20.44 18.23 41.52
CA PRO A 97 21.31 17.40 42.36
C PRO A 97 22.52 18.16 42.90
N GLU A 98 22.34 19.39 43.42
CA GLU A 98 23.39 20.10 44.19
C GLU A 98 22.96 20.60 45.58
N GLU A 99 21.71 20.41 46.04
CA GLU A 99 21.29 20.90 47.38
C GLU A 99 21.33 19.84 48.51
N GLY A 100 21.96 18.67 48.29
CA GLY A 100 21.88 17.54 49.23
C GLY A 100 23.19 16.88 49.65
N ALA A 101 24.36 17.47 49.38
CA ALA A 101 25.66 16.91 49.81
C ALA A 101 26.55 18.00 50.42
N ALA A 102 26.03 18.69 51.43
CA ALA A 102 26.83 19.46 52.37
C ALA A 102 26.27 19.23 53.78
N GLU A 103 26.68 18.11 54.39
CA GLU A 103 27.03 18.02 55.83
C GLU A 103 27.74 16.69 56.11
#